data_AF-A0ABD3WHR9-F1
#
_entry.id   AF-A0ABD3WHR9-F1
#
_cell.length_a   1.000
_cell.length_b   1.000
_cell.length_c   1.000
_cell.angle_alpha   90.00
_cell.angle_beta   90.00
_cell.angle_gamma   90.00
#
_symmetry.space_group_name_H-M   'P 1'
#
loop_
_entity.id
_entity.type
_entity.pdbx_description
1 polymer ?
#
loop_
_entity_poly.entity_id
_entity_poly.type
_entity_poly.pdbx_seq_one_letter_code
_entity_poly.pdbx_strand_id
1 'polypeptide(L)'
;MTAGHSQEMFQPAIDLSQALDGISVKTILLHRSNLQEEMLQYFKASDILHTTLKFKFVNECGHDADDVSRDAYSAFWESFFLRNADGEVYRIPVLSQDYGQEEWEAVGRILIKGYKEHKYYPISLAPAFFIALLKDSFLLYSSQSEKDVIEAVERGTQYDQDELLFLLDRFQCHKVPELTEMASIIVQIAHKVLIQESKYALNVISGAGESVWQIDFPDTESILTMYGRLDPTIPKVKERLCASPRTKEENDSIGFLHRFIRERNTLQLRTPLRLLRFFTGSDVICVDKIDIQFIVRHGKGRLPSIHTCGPMFELPSTYANYPDFRSGWESMLDSKECMEMNIV
;
A
#
# COMPACT_ATOMS: atom_id res chain seq x y z
N MET A 1 -76.32 7.63 -17.88
CA MET A 1 -75.77 6.43 -17.23
C MET A 1 -74.85 5.76 -18.22
N THR A 2 -73.56 5.95 -17.95
CA THR A 2 -72.39 5.55 -18.71
C THR A 2 -71.94 4.14 -18.31
N ALA A 3 -71.66 3.28 -19.27
CA ALA A 3 -70.85 2.07 -19.06
C ALA A 3 -69.80 1.99 -20.18
N GLY A 4 -68.56 2.24 -19.78
CA GLY A 4 -67.39 2.33 -20.65
C GLY A 4 -66.87 0.96 -21.07
N HIS A 5 -66.35 0.92 -22.30
CA HIS A 5 -65.56 -0.17 -22.86
C HIS A 5 -64.15 -0.13 -22.27
N SER A 6 -63.72 -1.24 -21.67
CA SER A 6 -62.31 -1.49 -21.33
C SER A 6 -61.61 -2.08 -22.55
N GLN A 7 -60.84 -1.25 -23.26
CA GLN A 7 -59.79 -1.72 -24.17
C GLN A 7 -58.48 -1.74 -23.37
N GLU A 8 -57.99 -2.94 -23.04
CA GLU A 8 -56.63 -3.14 -22.56
C GLU A 8 -55.65 -2.84 -23.69
N MET A 9 -54.86 -1.79 -23.47
CA MET A 9 -53.83 -1.32 -24.38
C MET A 9 -52.55 -2.11 -24.08
N PHE A 10 -52.19 -3.04 -24.98
CA PHE A 10 -50.91 -3.74 -24.98
C PHE A 10 -49.78 -2.69 -25.04
N GLN A 11 -49.10 -2.47 -23.91
CA GLN A 11 -47.78 -1.84 -23.91
C GLN A 11 -46.76 -2.89 -24.38
N PRO A 12 -45.93 -2.62 -25.40
CA PRO A 12 -44.85 -3.53 -25.73
C PRO A 12 -43.87 -3.55 -24.55
N ALA A 13 -43.63 -4.75 -24.03
CA ALA A 13 -42.59 -4.99 -23.05
C ALA A 13 -41.28 -4.41 -23.57
N ILE A 14 -40.72 -3.44 -22.84
CA ILE A 14 -39.35 -2.99 -23.05
C ILE A 14 -38.48 -4.22 -22.78
N ASP A 15 -37.88 -4.73 -23.85
CA ASP A 15 -36.88 -5.79 -23.77
C ASP A 15 -35.65 -5.23 -23.05
N LEU A 16 -35.59 -5.48 -21.74
CA LEU A 16 -34.47 -5.09 -20.86
C LEU A 16 -33.19 -5.87 -21.17
N SER A 17 -33.17 -6.73 -22.20
CA SER A 17 -31.95 -7.42 -22.65
C SER A 17 -31.02 -6.57 -23.53
N GLN A 18 -31.38 -5.32 -23.84
CA GLN A 18 -30.55 -4.40 -24.65
C GLN A 18 -29.98 -3.18 -23.90
N ALA A 19 -29.87 -3.24 -22.57
CA ALA A 19 -29.22 -2.20 -21.76
C ALA A 19 -28.02 -2.73 -20.93
N LEU A 20 -27.24 -3.64 -21.49
CA LEU A 20 -25.92 -4.02 -20.98
C LEU A 20 -24.88 -3.73 -22.06
N ASP A 21 -24.61 -2.44 -22.28
CA ASP A 21 -23.40 -2.02 -22.98
C ASP A 21 -22.19 -2.58 -22.22
N GLY A 22 -21.35 -3.30 -22.95
CA GLY A 22 -20.28 -4.13 -22.40
C GLY A 22 -19.34 -3.36 -21.48
N ILE A 23 -19.12 -3.91 -20.28
CA ILE A 23 -18.03 -3.47 -19.41
C ILE A 23 -16.74 -3.61 -20.22
N SER A 24 -16.11 -2.49 -20.56
CA SER A 24 -14.81 -2.47 -21.20
C SER A 24 -13.79 -3.06 -20.23
N VAL A 25 -13.33 -4.28 -20.51
CA VAL A 25 -12.27 -4.96 -19.77
C VAL A 25 -10.96 -4.75 -20.52
N LYS A 26 -9.97 -4.14 -19.87
CA LYS A 26 -8.64 -3.89 -20.44
C LYS A 26 -7.59 -4.70 -19.71
N THR A 27 -6.87 -5.53 -20.44
CA THR A 27 -5.70 -6.25 -19.92
C THR A 27 -4.46 -5.37 -20.01
N ILE A 28 -3.78 -5.17 -18.89
CA ILE A 28 -2.54 -4.42 -18.76
C ILE A 28 -1.39 -5.41 -18.58
N LEU A 29 -0.44 -5.37 -19.51
CA LEU A 29 0.78 -6.17 -19.45
C LEU A 29 1.88 -5.34 -18.79
N LEU A 30 2.51 -5.88 -17.75
CA LEU A 30 3.55 -5.19 -16.99
C LEU A 30 4.86 -5.98 -16.96
N HIS A 31 5.98 -5.29 -17.11
CA HIS A 31 7.31 -5.81 -16.86
C HIS A 31 7.78 -5.31 -15.49
N ARG A 32 8.22 -6.21 -14.61
CA ARG A 32 8.74 -5.85 -13.27
C ARG A 32 9.84 -4.77 -13.33
N SER A 33 10.68 -4.81 -14.36
CA SER A 33 11.78 -3.86 -14.57
C SER A 33 11.37 -2.47 -15.05
N ASN A 34 10.13 -2.29 -15.53
CA ASN A 34 9.64 -1.05 -16.16
C ASN A 34 8.21 -0.70 -15.69
N LEU A 35 7.81 -1.26 -14.56
CA LEU A 35 6.43 -1.30 -14.09
C LEU A 35 5.86 0.10 -13.85
N GLN A 36 6.67 0.98 -13.24
CA GLN A 36 6.25 2.34 -12.92
C GLN A 36 5.93 3.12 -14.19
N GLU A 37 6.85 3.13 -15.16
CA GLU A 37 6.67 3.80 -16.45
C GLU A 37 5.45 3.25 -17.19
N GLU A 38 5.30 1.93 -17.28
CA GLU A 38 4.17 1.31 -17.97
C GLU A 38 2.84 1.66 -17.32
N MET A 39 2.74 1.57 -15.99
CA MET A 39 1.52 1.96 -15.28
C MET A 39 1.21 3.45 -15.49
N LEU A 40 2.19 4.35 -15.45
CA LEU A 40 1.94 5.76 -15.76
C LEU A 40 1.36 5.92 -17.17
N GLN A 41 1.97 5.28 -18.18
CA GLN A 41 1.50 5.40 -19.57
C GLN A 41 0.06 4.91 -19.74
N TYR A 42 -0.32 3.78 -19.11
CA TYR A 42 -1.70 3.31 -19.16
C TYR A 42 -2.66 4.28 -18.47
N PHE A 43 -2.27 4.85 -17.33
CA PHE A 43 -3.11 5.71 -16.50
C PHE A 43 -3.15 7.19 -16.93
N LYS A 44 -2.40 7.58 -17.97
CA LYS A 44 -2.57 8.89 -18.62
C LYS A 44 -3.95 9.07 -19.25
N ALA A 45 -4.59 7.99 -19.72
CA ALA A 45 -5.93 8.04 -20.29
C ALA A 45 -6.98 8.18 -19.17
N SER A 46 -7.86 9.20 -19.26
CA SER A 46 -8.82 9.51 -18.20
C SER A 46 -9.96 8.50 -18.06
N ASP A 47 -10.31 7.82 -19.14
CA ASP A 47 -11.33 6.75 -19.20
C ASP A 47 -10.92 5.49 -18.42
N ILE A 48 -9.64 5.35 -18.05
CA ILE A 48 -9.14 4.19 -17.30
C ILE A 48 -9.85 4.01 -15.96
N LEU A 49 -10.30 5.10 -15.33
CA LEU A 49 -11.04 5.04 -14.07
C LEU A 49 -12.36 4.28 -14.20
N HIS A 50 -12.97 4.29 -15.39
CA HIS A 50 -14.24 3.61 -15.68
C HIS A 50 -14.07 2.25 -16.35
N THR A 51 -12.83 1.86 -16.65
CA THR A 51 -12.49 0.60 -17.33
C THR A 51 -12.13 -0.47 -16.32
N THR A 52 -12.67 -1.68 -16.43
CA THR A 52 -12.23 -2.79 -15.57
C THR A 52 -10.84 -3.25 -15.99
N LEU A 53 -9.89 -3.26 -15.06
CA LEU A 53 -8.49 -3.59 -15.34
C LEU A 53 -8.15 -5.01 -14.93
N LYS A 54 -7.37 -5.68 -15.77
CA LYS A 54 -6.77 -7.00 -15.47
C LYS A 54 -5.28 -6.91 -15.66
N PHE A 55 -4.50 -7.17 -14.61
CA PHE A 55 -3.05 -7.10 -14.68
C PHE A 55 -2.44 -8.46 -14.98
N LYS A 56 -1.37 -8.47 -15.79
CA LYS A 56 -0.54 -9.65 -16.01
C LYS A 56 0.92 -9.25 -16.09
N PHE A 57 1.76 -9.90 -15.30
CA PHE A 57 3.20 -9.76 -15.40
C PHE A 57 3.76 -10.60 -16.54
N VAL A 58 4.60 -10.00 -17.36
CA VAL A 58 5.25 -10.68 -18.47
C VAL A 58 6.21 -11.73 -17.91
N ASN A 59 6.15 -12.94 -18.47
CA ASN A 59 6.89 -14.14 -18.03
C ASN A 59 6.44 -14.74 -16.69
N GLU A 60 5.36 -14.26 -16.07
CA GLU A 60 4.78 -14.88 -14.89
C GLU A 60 3.51 -15.66 -15.24
N CYS A 61 3.27 -16.75 -14.50
CA CYS A 61 2.11 -17.62 -14.70
C CYS A 61 0.85 -17.11 -13.96
N GLY A 62 0.97 -16.03 -13.18
CA GLY A 62 -0.15 -15.39 -12.51
C GLY A 62 -1.24 -14.96 -13.50
N HIS A 63 -2.45 -15.47 -13.28
CA HIS A 63 -3.63 -15.11 -14.06
C HIS A 63 -4.59 -14.28 -13.21
N ASP A 64 -4.89 -13.06 -13.69
CA ASP A 64 -6.12 -12.29 -13.46
C ASP A 64 -6.86 -12.56 -12.14
N ALA A 65 -6.28 -12.06 -11.05
CA ALA A 65 -6.85 -12.16 -9.73
C ALA A 65 -6.48 -10.95 -8.89
N ASP A 66 -7.26 -10.72 -7.82
CA ASP A 66 -7.10 -9.56 -6.95
C ASP A 66 -5.68 -9.43 -6.38
N ASP A 67 -4.99 -10.53 -6.12
CA ASP A 67 -3.63 -10.51 -5.58
C ASP A 67 -2.61 -10.01 -6.62
N VAL A 68 -2.81 -10.31 -7.91
CA VAL A 68 -1.96 -9.79 -9.01
C VAL A 68 -2.18 -8.28 -9.17
N SER A 69 -3.43 -7.83 -9.09
CA SER A 69 -3.75 -6.40 -9.15
C SER A 69 -3.15 -5.63 -7.97
N ARG A 70 -3.31 -6.14 -6.74
CA ARG A 70 -2.70 -5.53 -5.55
C ARG A 70 -1.19 -5.50 -5.67
N ASP A 71 -0.56 -6.55 -6.19
CA ASP A 71 0.88 -6.57 -6.39
C ASP A 71 1.34 -5.56 -7.44
N ALA A 72 0.56 -5.33 -8.51
CA ALA A 72 0.83 -4.24 -9.44
C ALA A 72 0.79 -2.86 -8.75
N TYR A 73 -0.24 -2.58 -7.96
CA TYR A 73 -0.33 -1.32 -7.21
C TYR A 73 0.79 -1.18 -6.17
N SER A 74 1.04 -2.20 -5.35
CA SER A 74 2.13 -2.20 -4.36
C SER A 74 3.50 -2.02 -5.02
N ALA A 75 3.76 -2.71 -6.13
CA ALA A 75 5.03 -2.56 -6.86
C ALA A 75 5.20 -1.16 -7.46
N PHE A 76 4.12 -0.56 -7.97
CA PHE A 76 4.14 0.81 -8.46
C PHE A 76 4.55 1.77 -7.35
N TRP A 77 3.90 1.70 -6.18
CA TRP A 77 4.19 2.60 -5.08
C TRP A 77 5.57 2.38 -4.48
N GLU A 78 6.05 1.13 -4.40
CA GLU A 78 7.43 0.84 -4.01
C GLU A 78 8.44 1.53 -4.95
N SER A 79 8.27 1.40 -6.27
CA SER A 79 9.15 2.04 -7.25
C SER A 79 9.03 3.57 -7.18
N PHE A 80 7.80 4.09 -7.09
CA PHE A 80 7.53 5.52 -7.00
C PHE A 80 8.18 6.13 -5.75
N PHE A 81 8.07 5.47 -4.59
CA PHE A 81 8.66 5.96 -3.35
C PHE A 81 10.19 5.92 -3.32
N LEU A 82 10.80 5.05 -4.14
CA LEU A 82 12.25 4.98 -4.27
C LEU A 82 12.81 6.07 -5.18
N ARG A 83 12.06 6.47 -6.22
CA ARG A 83 12.57 7.30 -7.32
C ARG A 83 12.00 8.71 -7.36
N ASN A 84 10.79 8.91 -6.86
CA ASN A 84 10.00 10.12 -7.06
C ASN A 84 9.40 10.66 -5.75
N ALA A 85 9.83 10.15 -4.62
CA ALA A 85 9.46 10.65 -3.31
C ALA A 85 10.66 10.73 -2.36
N ASP A 86 10.55 11.58 -1.34
CA ASP A 86 11.55 11.74 -0.29
C ASP A 86 10.91 11.48 1.09
N GLY A 87 11.75 11.17 2.09
CA GLY A 87 11.39 10.87 3.48
C GLY A 87 11.78 9.46 3.92
N GLU A 88 11.51 9.12 5.19
CA GLU A 88 11.94 7.85 5.84
C GLU A 88 10.79 6.88 6.11
N VAL A 89 9.77 7.26 6.90
CA VAL A 89 8.56 6.45 7.09
C VAL A 89 7.44 6.99 6.24
N TYR A 90 7.17 8.29 6.37
CA TYR A 90 6.33 8.98 5.40
C TYR A 90 7.14 9.48 4.22
N ARG A 91 6.50 9.44 3.06
CA ARG A 91 7.02 9.80 1.76
C ARG A 91 6.21 10.94 1.19
N ILE A 92 6.90 11.89 0.57
CA ILE A 92 6.27 12.99 -0.17
C ILE A 92 6.76 13.05 -1.62
N PRO A 93 5.89 13.33 -2.61
CA PRO A 93 6.32 13.49 -3.99
C PRO A 93 7.37 14.59 -4.15
N VAL A 94 8.44 14.28 -4.87
CA VAL A 94 9.48 15.23 -5.26
C VAL A 94 9.16 15.78 -6.64
N LEU A 95 9.13 17.10 -6.78
CA LEU A 95 8.97 17.73 -8.08
C LEU A 95 10.23 17.49 -8.92
N SER A 96 10.04 16.98 -10.13
CA SER A 96 11.11 16.71 -11.08
C SER A 96 10.69 17.16 -12.48
N GLN A 97 11.66 17.33 -13.37
CA GLN A 97 11.39 17.72 -14.76
C GLN A 97 10.68 16.61 -15.55
N ASP A 98 10.77 15.37 -15.08
CA ASP A 98 10.17 14.20 -15.72
C ASP A 98 8.66 14.06 -15.42
N TYR A 99 8.12 14.83 -14.47
CA TYR A 99 6.73 14.75 -14.03
C TYR A 99 5.99 16.07 -14.27
N GLY A 100 5.26 16.12 -15.38
CA GLY A 100 4.31 17.18 -15.70
C GLY A 100 2.91 16.87 -15.20
N GLN A 101 1.94 17.64 -15.69
CA GLN A 101 0.54 17.50 -15.31
C GLN A 101 0.01 16.09 -15.61
N GLU A 102 0.28 15.54 -16.79
CA GLU A 102 -0.24 14.22 -17.19
C GLU A 102 0.27 13.10 -16.29
N GLU A 103 1.54 13.14 -15.90
CA GLU A 103 2.13 12.14 -14.99
C GLU A 103 1.50 12.23 -13.60
N TRP A 104 1.32 13.43 -13.07
CA TRP A 104 0.68 13.61 -11.77
C TRP A 104 -0.80 13.23 -11.78
N GLU A 105 -1.51 13.49 -12.88
CA GLU A 105 -2.88 12.99 -13.07
C GLU A 105 -2.91 11.46 -13.11
N ALA A 106 -1.96 10.83 -13.81
CA ALA A 106 -1.84 9.38 -13.85
C ALA A 106 -1.58 8.79 -12.45
N VAL A 107 -0.67 9.39 -11.65
CA VAL A 107 -0.44 9.00 -10.24
C VAL A 107 -1.74 9.08 -9.44
N GLY A 108 -2.49 10.17 -9.59
CA GLY A 108 -3.79 10.33 -8.94
C GLY A 108 -4.79 9.25 -9.35
N ARG A 109 -4.88 8.92 -10.63
CA ARG A 109 -5.76 7.86 -11.13
C ARG A 109 -5.36 6.47 -10.61
N ILE A 110 -4.05 6.17 -10.53
CA ILE A 110 -3.54 4.92 -9.94
C ILE A 110 -3.96 4.80 -8.48
N LEU A 111 -3.81 5.88 -7.69
CA LEU A 111 -4.20 5.93 -6.29
C LEU A 111 -5.70 5.62 -6.12
N ILE A 112 -6.56 6.29 -6.89
CA ILE A 112 -8.02 6.12 -6.84
C ILE A 112 -8.43 4.70 -7.21
N LYS A 113 -7.85 4.17 -8.28
CA LYS A 113 -8.20 2.87 -8.84
C LYS A 113 -7.86 1.75 -7.87
N GLY A 114 -6.64 1.77 -7.30
CA GLY A 114 -6.23 0.84 -6.26
C GLY A 114 -7.13 0.88 -5.03
N TYR A 115 -7.52 2.09 -4.59
CA TYR A 115 -8.39 2.25 -3.44
C TYR A 115 -9.81 1.73 -3.69
N LYS A 116 -10.43 2.11 -4.80
CA LYS A 116 -11.82 1.75 -5.10
C LYS A 116 -11.98 0.25 -5.34
N GLU A 117 -11.12 -0.34 -6.15
CA GLU A 117 -11.28 -1.71 -6.64
C GLU A 117 -10.67 -2.74 -5.69
N HIS A 118 -9.54 -2.41 -5.05
CA HIS A 118 -8.79 -3.39 -4.25
C HIS A 118 -8.61 -3.00 -2.78
N LYS A 119 -9.22 -1.89 -2.34
CA LYS A 119 -9.06 -1.33 -0.98
C LYS A 119 -7.60 -1.05 -0.62
N TYR A 120 -6.78 -0.87 -1.64
CA TYR A 120 -5.35 -0.60 -1.52
C TYR A 120 -5.11 0.89 -1.42
N TYR A 121 -4.32 1.31 -0.45
CA TYR A 121 -3.84 2.68 -0.36
C TYR A 121 -2.42 2.70 0.22
N PRO A 122 -1.47 3.43 -0.38
CA PRO A 122 -0.08 3.45 0.03
C PRO A 122 0.11 4.31 1.28
N ILE A 123 -0.06 3.72 2.47
CA ILE A 123 0.01 4.44 3.77
C ILE A 123 1.38 5.05 4.11
N SER A 124 2.41 4.77 3.30
CA SER A 124 3.69 5.50 3.39
C SER A 124 3.58 6.90 2.82
N LEU A 125 2.57 7.19 1.99
CA LEU A 125 2.28 8.56 1.57
C LEU A 125 1.87 9.39 2.79
N ALA A 126 2.44 10.59 2.98
CA ALA A 126 2.20 11.36 4.21
C ALA A 126 0.70 11.75 4.40
N PRO A 127 0.08 11.50 5.58
CA PRO A 127 -1.29 11.96 5.86
C PRO A 127 -1.44 13.49 5.73
N ALA A 128 -0.33 14.22 5.87
CA ALA A 128 -0.26 15.67 5.65
C ALA A 128 -0.87 16.14 4.31
N PHE A 129 -0.96 15.25 3.32
CA PHE A 129 -1.63 15.54 2.05
C PHE A 129 -3.13 15.77 2.17
N PHE A 130 -3.74 15.21 3.20
CA PHE A 130 -5.17 15.30 3.42
C PHE A 130 -5.50 16.02 4.73
N ILE A 131 -4.51 16.19 5.62
CA ILE A 131 -4.72 16.64 7.00
C ILE A 131 -3.67 17.67 7.40
N ALA A 132 -4.06 18.75 8.07
CA ALA A 132 -3.14 19.73 8.66
C ALA A 132 -2.32 19.22 9.88
N LEU A 133 -2.01 17.92 9.99
CA LEU A 133 -1.19 17.32 11.05
C LEU A 133 0.31 17.36 10.69
N LEU A 134 0.83 18.58 10.56
CA LEU A 134 2.13 18.85 9.94
C LEU A 134 3.32 18.35 10.78
N LYS A 135 3.30 18.58 12.10
CA LYS A 135 4.42 18.25 12.98
C LYS A 135 4.67 16.73 13.06
N ASP A 136 3.64 15.95 13.38
CA ASP A 136 3.77 14.49 13.52
C ASP A 136 4.13 13.83 12.18
N SER A 137 3.57 14.35 11.09
CA SER A 137 3.93 13.90 9.73
C SER A 137 5.38 14.23 9.39
N PHE A 138 5.90 15.38 9.84
CA PHE A 138 7.28 15.79 9.59
C PHE A 138 8.27 14.95 10.38
N LEU A 139 7.94 14.62 11.63
CA LEU A 139 8.73 13.66 12.39
C LEU A 139 8.80 12.36 11.60
N LEU A 140 7.68 11.76 11.20
CA LEU A 140 7.66 10.49 10.44
C LEU A 140 8.33 10.57 9.05
N TYR A 141 8.36 11.73 8.42
CA TYR A 141 9.15 11.99 7.21
C TYR A 141 10.66 12.04 7.48
N SER A 142 11.08 12.59 8.62
CA SER A 142 12.49 12.71 9.00
C SER A 142 13.12 11.35 9.31
N SER A 143 14.44 11.25 9.16
CA SER A 143 15.23 10.07 9.55
C SER A 143 15.19 9.86 11.06
N GLN A 144 15.59 8.66 11.53
CA GLN A 144 15.55 8.36 12.97
C GLN A 144 16.50 9.26 13.78
N SER A 145 17.68 9.59 13.27
CA SER A 145 18.62 10.49 13.96
C SER A 145 18.05 11.90 14.09
N GLU A 146 17.44 12.42 13.03
CA GLU A 146 16.78 13.72 13.01
C GLU A 146 15.60 13.77 14.01
N LYS A 147 14.76 12.72 14.05
CA LYS A 147 13.66 12.60 15.03
C LYS A 147 14.17 12.65 16.47
N ASP A 148 15.19 11.85 16.77
CA ASP A 148 15.72 11.73 18.13
C ASP A 148 16.24 13.08 18.63
N VAL A 149 16.90 13.86 17.75
CA VAL A 149 17.38 15.21 18.05
C VAL A 149 16.23 16.19 18.25
N ILE A 150 15.22 16.21 17.37
CA ILE A 150 14.05 17.10 17.52
C ILE A 150 13.35 16.84 18.85
N GLU A 151 13.07 15.57 19.17
CA GLU A 151 12.41 15.22 20.43
C GLU A 151 13.26 15.53 21.66
N ALA A 152 14.58 15.33 21.59
CA ALA A 152 15.48 15.67 22.68
C ALA A 152 15.53 17.18 22.96
N VAL A 153 15.51 18.00 21.90
CA VAL A 153 15.42 19.46 22.00
C VAL A 153 14.10 19.87 22.65
N GLU A 154 12.97 19.29 22.22
CA GLU A 154 11.65 19.61 22.79
C GLU A 154 11.52 19.22 24.27
N ARG A 155 12.12 18.10 24.66
CA ARG A 155 12.17 17.66 26.06
C ARG A 155 13.18 18.45 26.91
N GLY A 156 13.97 19.34 26.31
CA GLY A 156 15.04 20.06 26.99
C GLY A 156 16.15 19.15 27.52
N THR A 157 16.31 17.97 26.91
CA THR A 157 17.34 16.98 27.28
C THR A 157 18.62 17.18 26.46
N GLN A 158 19.68 16.46 26.77
CA GLN A 158 20.91 16.49 25.97
C GLN A 158 20.63 15.98 24.55
N TYR A 159 21.09 16.73 23.55
CA TYR A 159 20.94 16.41 22.12
C TYR A 159 22.26 16.62 21.39
N ASP A 160 22.38 16.06 20.19
CA ASP A 160 23.50 16.30 19.29
C ASP A 160 23.30 17.62 18.56
N GLN A 161 24.16 18.60 18.87
CA GLN A 161 24.08 19.94 18.31
C GLN A 161 24.49 19.98 16.83
N ASP A 162 25.45 19.15 16.41
CA ASP A 162 25.90 19.12 15.02
C ASP A 162 24.79 18.55 14.14
N GLU A 163 24.14 17.46 14.57
CA GLU A 163 23.00 16.87 13.88
C GLU A 163 21.81 17.85 13.78
N LEU A 164 21.55 18.65 14.83
CA LEU A 164 20.53 19.71 14.78
C LEU A 164 20.89 20.77 13.73
N LEU A 165 22.16 21.19 13.67
CA LEU A 165 22.60 22.18 12.68
C LEU A 165 22.53 21.62 11.26
N PHE A 166 22.90 20.35 11.05
CA PHE A 166 22.75 19.67 9.76
C PHE A 166 21.28 19.57 9.33
N LEU A 167 20.38 19.22 10.26
CA LEU A 167 18.94 19.21 10.02
C LEU A 167 18.43 20.59 9.58
N LEU A 168 18.78 21.63 10.33
CA LEU A 168 18.35 23.00 10.03
C LEU A 168 18.91 23.47 8.68
N ASP A 169 20.18 23.21 8.40
CA ASP A 169 20.83 23.56 7.13
C ASP A 169 20.21 22.80 5.95
N ARG A 170 19.92 21.50 6.09
CA ARG A 170 19.22 20.67 5.09
C ARG A 170 17.91 21.32 4.65
N PHE A 171 17.16 21.91 5.58
CA PHE A 171 15.89 22.59 5.28
C PHE A 171 16.03 24.09 5.00
N GLN A 172 17.26 24.58 4.89
CA GLN A 172 17.62 25.98 4.64
C GLN A 172 17.12 26.92 5.75
N CYS A 173 17.12 26.44 6.99
CA CYS A 173 16.87 27.25 8.18
C CYS A 173 18.19 27.88 8.63
N HIS A 174 18.46 29.10 8.16
CA HIS A 174 19.71 29.81 8.45
C HIS A 174 19.70 30.57 9.80
N LYS A 175 18.72 30.32 10.67
CA LYS A 175 18.64 30.88 12.03
C LYS A 175 18.78 29.74 13.03
N VAL A 176 19.74 29.85 13.95
CA VAL A 176 19.81 28.95 15.11
C VAL A 176 18.67 29.34 16.07
N PRO A 177 17.68 28.47 16.30
CA PRO A 177 16.54 28.78 17.15
C PRO A 177 16.92 28.90 18.62
N GLU A 178 16.22 29.76 19.36
CA GLU A 178 16.13 29.53 20.82
C GLU A 178 15.25 28.29 21.09
N LEU A 179 15.50 27.58 22.21
CA LEU A 179 14.74 26.36 22.57
C LEU A 179 13.23 26.60 22.62
N THR A 180 12.81 27.79 23.06
CA THR A 180 11.41 28.23 23.13
C THR A 180 10.78 28.45 21.76
N GLU A 181 11.57 28.72 20.72
CA GLU A 181 11.12 28.94 19.34
C GLU A 181 11.14 27.66 18.50
N MET A 182 11.83 26.60 18.97
CA MET A 182 12.10 25.39 18.18
C MET A 182 10.82 24.75 17.64
N ALA A 183 9.80 24.57 18.47
CA ALA A 183 8.54 23.95 18.05
C ALA A 183 7.88 24.72 16.89
N SER A 184 7.90 26.06 16.93
CA SER A 184 7.37 26.91 15.85
C SER A 184 8.18 26.74 14.56
N ILE A 185 9.50 26.66 14.67
CA ILE A 185 10.40 26.50 13.52
C ILE A 185 10.24 25.13 12.88
N ILE A 186 10.11 24.06 13.67
CA ILE A 186 9.79 22.73 13.15
C ILE A 186 8.45 22.73 12.40
N VAL A 187 7.42 23.39 12.92
CA VAL A 187 6.13 23.52 12.21
C VAL A 187 6.28 24.29 10.89
N GLN A 188 7.09 25.34 10.85
CA GLN A 188 7.36 26.09 9.62
C GLN A 188 8.11 25.26 8.58
N ILE A 189 9.14 24.50 9.01
CA ILE A 189 9.87 23.56 8.16
C ILE A 189 8.92 22.48 7.63
N ALA A 190 8.12 21.87 8.52
CA ALA A 190 7.12 20.88 8.15
C ALA A 190 6.15 21.41 7.10
N HIS A 191 5.65 22.64 7.28
CA HIS A 191 4.76 23.27 6.31
C HIS A 191 5.44 23.50 4.96
N LYS A 192 6.69 23.98 4.94
CA LYS A 192 7.47 24.16 3.71
C LYS A 192 7.64 22.84 2.96
N VAL A 193 8.20 21.83 3.64
CA VAL A 193 8.61 20.56 3.02
C VAL A 193 7.39 19.71 2.65
N LEU A 194 6.46 19.49 3.58
CA LEU A 194 5.36 18.56 3.35
C LEU A 194 4.28 19.14 2.43
N ILE A 195 4.05 20.46 2.49
CA ILE A 195 2.93 21.11 1.78
C ILE A 195 3.42 21.98 0.64
N GLN A 196 4.35 22.92 0.87
CA GLN A 196 4.69 23.92 -0.15
C GLN A 196 5.49 23.31 -1.30
N GLU A 197 6.50 22.49 -1.01
CA GLU A 197 7.41 21.91 -2.01
C GLU A 197 6.71 20.89 -2.91
N SER A 198 5.76 20.11 -2.37
CA SER A 198 5.00 19.12 -3.14
C SER A 198 3.69 19.67 -3.72
N LYS A 199 3.30 20.92 -3.39
CA LYS A 199 1.96 21.49 -3.65
C LYS A 199 1.41 21.28 -5.05
N TYR A 200 2.27 21.43 -6.07
CA TYR A 200 1.85 21.26 -7.46
C TYR A 200 1.37 19.83 -7.73
N ALA A 201 2.19 18.82 -7.40
CA ALA A 201 1.82 17.41 -7.53
C ALA A 201 0.53 17.10 -6.77
N LEU A 202 0.37 17.67 -5.57
CA LEU A 202 -0.82 17.46 -4.73
C LEU A 202 -2.09 17.98 -5.35
N ASN A 203 -2.06 19.21 -5.87
CA ASN A 203 -3.23 19.80 -6.50
C ASN A 203 -3.67 18.97 -7.70
N VAL A 204 -2.72 18.46 -8.49
CA VAL A 204 -3.02 17.64 -9.68
C VAL A 204 -3.54 16.24 -9.30
N ILE A 205 -2.89 15.56 -8.35
CA ILE A 205 -3.33 14.26 -7.82
C ILE A 205 -4.73 14.35 -7.22
N SER A 206 -4.99 15.39 -6.43
CA SER A 206 -6.29 15.64 -5.81
C SER A 206 -7.37 15.90 -6.87
N GLY A 207 -7.07 16.76 -7.86
CA GLY A 207 -7.99 17.06 -8.96
C GLY A 207 -8.38 15.84 -9.80
N ALA A 208 -7.50 14.85 -9.94
CA ALA A 208 -7.80 13.61 -10.67
C ALA A 208 -8.90 12.76 -10.01
N GLY A 209 -9.22 12.99 -8.73
CA GLY A 209 -10.18 12.19 -7.95
C GLY A 209 -11.10 12.98 -7.05
N GLU A 210 -11.28 14.27 -7.31
CA GLU A 210 -11.90 15.23 -6.39
C GLU A 210 -13.23 14.74 -5.79
N SER A 211 -14.10 14.14 -6.61
CA SER A 211 -15.39 13.60 -6.14
C SER A 211 -15.27 12.37 -5.26
N VAL A 212 -14.25 11.53 -5.46
CA VAL A 212 -14.00 10.33 -4.65
C VAL A 212 -13.46 10.72 -3.29
N TRP A 213 -12.46 11.61 -3.29
CA TRP A 213 -11.79 12.03 -2.06
C TRP A 213 -12.76 12.71 -1.09
N GLN A 214 -13.64 13.58 -1.60
CA GLN A 214 -14.61 14.28 -0.75
C GLN A 214 -15.69 13.36 -0.15
N ILE A 215 -16.08 12.30 -0.85
CA ILE A 215 -17.11 11.37 -0.38
C ILE A 215 -16.54 10.39 0.65
N ASP A 216 -15.40 9.78 0.34
CA ASP A 216 -14.82 8.72 1.17
C ASP A 216 -13.99 9.29 2.35
N PHE A 217 -13.50 10.53 2.22
CA PHE A 217 -12.64 11.19 3.21
C PHE A 217 -13.06 12.64 3.51
N PRO A 218 -14.26 12.86 4.09
CA PRO A 218 -14.79 14.20 4.31
C PRO A 218 -14.03 15.01 5.38
N ASP A 219 -13.28 14.34 6.25
CA ASP A 219 -12.60 14.97 7.39
C ASP A 219 -11.30 14.24 7.79
N THR A 220 -10.52 14.89 8.65
CA THR A 220 -9.29 14.37 9.26
C THR A 220 -9.46 12.97 9.89
N GLU A 221 -10.55 12.74 10.61
CA GLU A 221 -10.77 11.52 11.37
C GLU A 221 -10.97 10.32 10.44
N SER A 222 -11.71 10.51 9.34
CA SER A 222 -11.92 9.49 8.31
C SER A 222 -10.61 9.03 7.67
N ILE A 223 -9.66 9.96 7.46
CA ILE A 223 -8.34 9.64 6.89
C ILE A 223 -7.49 8.89 7.90
N LEU A 224 -7.40 9.37 9.15
CA LEU A 224 -6.65 8.68 10.21
C LEU A 224 -7.19 7.27 10.46
N THR A 225 -8.52 7.11 10.41
CA THR A 225 -9.18 5.81 10.52
C THR A 225 -8.78 4.89 9.37
N MET A 226 -8.71 5.41 8.14
CA MET A 226 -8.25 4.63 6.99
C MET A 226 -6.78 4.20 7.12
N TYR A 227 -5.86 5.10 7.48
CA TYR A 227 -4.46 4.75 7.74
C TYR A 227 -4.35 3.70 8.84
N GLY A 228 -5.05 3.92 9.96
CA GLY A 228 -5.10 2.98 11.07
C GLY A 228 -5.66 1.62 10.67
N ARG A 229 -6.65 1.54 9.77
CA ARG A 229 -7.19 0.26 9.28
C ARG A 229 -6.19 -0.51 8.42
N LEU A 230 -5.45 0.20 7.55
CA LEU A 230 -4.55 -0.38 6.57
C LEU A 230 -3.16 -0.72 7.13
N ASP A 231 -2.76 -0.09 8.23
CA ASP A 231 -1.44 -0.27 8.86
C ASP A 231 -1.17 -1.73 9.29
N PRO A 232 -0.15 -2.41 8.72
CA PRO A 232 0.09 -3.84 8.87
C PRO A 232 0.89 -4.19 10.13
N THR A 233 0.31 -3.91 11.30
CA THR A 233 0.92 -4.28 12.57
C THR A 233 0.92 -5.79 12.80
N ILE A 234 1.87 -6.30 13.61
CA ILE A 234 1.94 -7.73 13.98
C ILE A 234 0.59 -8.26 14.50
N PRO A 235 -0.11 -7.58 15.43
CA PRO A 235 -1.44 -8.02 15.86
C PRO A 235 -2.44 -8.18 14.72
N LYS A 236 -2.53 -7.19 13.82
CA LYS A 236 -3.48 -7.21 12.69
C LYS A 236 -3.15 -8.29 11.68
N VAL A 237 -1.87 -8.45 11.31
CA VAL A 237 -1.44 -9.53 10.40
C VAL A 237 -1.78 -10.89 11.00
N LYS A 238 -1.50 -11.11 12.29
CA LYS A 238 -1.83 -12.37 12.97
C LYS A 238 -3.32 -12.65 13.03
N GLU A 239 -4.14 -11.62 13.28
CA GLU A 239 -5.61 -11.74 13.34
C GLU A 239 -6.19 -12.21 12.00
N ARG A 240 -5.52 -11.91 10.88
CA ARG A 240 -6.04 -12.28 9.56
C ARG A 240 -5.67 -13.70 9.16
N LEU A 241 -4.73 -14.35 9.84
CA LEU A 241 -4.34 -15.74 9.54
C LEU A 241 -5.43 -16.73 9.98
N CYS A 242 -6.07 -17.38 9.03
CA CYS A 242 -7.10 -18.38 9.26
C CYS A 242 -6.54 -19.79 8.99
N ALA A 243 -6.26 -20.53 10.06
CA ALA A 243 -5.78 -21.91 9.99
C ALA A 243 -6.70 -22.86 10.74
N SER A 244 -6.80 -24.11 10.26
CA SER A 244 -7.55 -25.19 10.94
C SER A 244 -6.65 -26.43 11.10
N PRO A 245 -5.66 -26.40 12.02
CA PRO A 245 -4.74 -27.52 12.21
C PRO A 245 -5.45 -28.74 12.80
N ARG A 246 -5.16 -29.91 12.27
CA ARG A 246 -5.72 -31.23 12.61
C ARG A 246 -4.69 -32.16 13.23
N THR A 247 -3.40 -31.90 13.00
CA THR A 247 -2.30 -32.73 13.52
C THR A 247 -1.39 -31.95 14.46
N LYS A 248 -0.51 -32.64 15.17
CA LYS A 248 0.49 -31.99 16.02
C LYS A 248 1.48 -31.19 15.17
N GLU A 249 1.88 -31.75 14.05
CA GLU A 249 2.82 -31.18 13.09
C GLU A 249 2.30 -29.86 12.48
N GLU A 250 0.99 -29.80 12.19
CA GLU A 250 0.30 -28.60 11.74
C GLU A 250 0.23 -27.54 12.85
N ASN A 251 -0.08 -27.95 14.09
CA ASN A 251 -0.06 -27.06 15.25
C ASN A 251 1.34 -26.48 15.53
N ASP A 252 2.38 -27.30 15.40
CA ASP A 252 3.77 -26.88 15.57
C ASP A 252 4.15 -25.86 14.47
N SER A 253 3.75 -26.12 13.22
CA SER A 253 4.06 -25.27 12.07
C SER A 253 3.37 -23.90 12.11
N ILE A 254 2.09 -23.83 12.50
CA ILE A 254 1.43 -22.54 12.71
C ILE A 254 2.01 -21.80 13.93
N GLY A 255 2.42 -22.53 14.97
CA GLY A 255 3.15 -21.98 16.11
C GLY A 255 4.48 -21.34 15.70
N PHE A 256 5.23 -21.99 14.79
CA PHE A 256 6.46 -21.44 14.22
C PHE A 256 6.20 -20.18 13.41
N LEU A 257 5.16 -20.14 12.58
CA LEU A 257 4.77 -18.94 11.83
C LEU A 257 4.44 -17.76 12.75
N HIS A 258 3.61 -17.98 13.78
CA HIS A 258 3.30 -16.92 14.74
C HIS A 258 4.53 -16.42 15.49
N ARG A 259 5.45 -17.32 15.83
CA ARG A 259 6.73 -16.96 16.45
C ARG A 259 7.59 -16.12 15.50
N PHE A 260 7.68 -16.53 14.24
CA PHE A 260 8.44 -15.84 13.19
C PHE A 260 7.95 -14.42 12.94
N ILE A 261 6.63 -14.23 12.82
CA ILE A 261 6.03 -12.90 12.66
C ILE A 261 6.33 -12.01 13.88
N ARG A 262 6.22 -12.57 15.10
CA ARG A 262 6.44 -11.82 16.34
C ARG A 262 7.90 -11.37 16.52
N GLU A 263 8.87 -12.20 16.14
CA GLU A 263 10.30 -11.90 16.30
C GLU A 263 10.80 -10.76 15.38
N ARG A 264 10.00 -10.33 14.40
CA ARG A 264 10.38 -9.32 13.39
C ARG A 264 9.90 -7.90 13.70
N ASN A 265 9.63 -7.61 14.97
CA ASN A 265 9.10 -6.32 15.46
C ASN A 265 10.14 -5.19 15.61
N THR A 266 11.39 -5.38 15.19
CA THR A 266 12.47 -4.44 15.53
C THR A 266 13.15 -3.89 14.29
N LEU A 267 12.80 -2.65 13.96
CA LEU A 267 13.57 -1.65 13.20
C LEU A 267 13.72 -1.80 11.68
N GLN A 268 13.13 -2.82 11.05
CA GLN A 268 12.98 -2.82 9.59
C GLN A 268 11.58 -3.31 9.19
N LEU A 269 10.59 -2.40 9.28
CA LEU A 269 9.20 -2.54 8.83
C LEU A 269 9.04 -3.31 7.50
N ARG A 270 10.09 -3.34 6.67
CA ARG A 270 10.21 -4.16 5.45
C ARG A 270 9.79 -5.62 5.61
N THR A 271 9.97 -6.25 6.77
CA THR A 271 9.77 -7.71 6.85
C THR A 271 8.33 -8.17 7.05
N PRO A 272 7.54 -7.59 7.98
CA PRO A 272 6.08 -7.77 8.01
C PRO A 272 5.41 -7.35 6.70
N LEU A 273 5.92 -6.29 6.05
CA LEU A 273 5.44 -5.84 4.74
C LEU A 273 5.71 -6.88 3.65
N ARG A 274 6.92 -7.45 3.58
CA ARG A 274 7.27 -8.53 2.64
C ARG A 274 6.43 -9.78 2.86
N LEU A 275 6.14 -10.13 4.11
CA LEU A 275 5.27 -11.26 4.44
C LEU A 275 3.83 -11.00 3.99
N LEU A 276 3.28 -9.83 4.30
CA LEU A 276 1.93 -9.48 3.89
C LEU A 276 1.80 -9.45 2.37
N ARG A 277 2.79 -8.88 1.69
CA ARG A 277 2.84 -8.83 0.23
C ARG A 277 2.95 -10.21 -0.39
N PHE A 278 3.75 -11.09 0.20
CA PHE A 278 3.79 -12.50 -0.20
C PHE A 278 2.40 -13.15 -0.10
N PHE A 279 1.67 -12.93 1.00
CA PHE A 279 0.37 -13.58 1.22
C PHE A 279 -0.79 -12.99 0.41
N THR A 280 -0.72 -11.72 0.02
CA THR A 280 -1.90 -10.96 -0.44
C THR A 280 -1.66 -10.10 -1.69
N GLY A 281 -0.43 -10.05 -2.17
CA GLY A 281 0.02 -9.08 -3.16
C GLY A 281 0.14 -7.64 -2.63
N SER A 282 -0.21 -7.37 -1.37
CA SER A 282 -0.28 -6.02 -0.82
C SER A 282 0.71 -5.78 0.32
N ASP A 283 1.32 -4.60 0.36
CA ASP A 283 2.09 -4.11 1.50
C ASP A 283 1.23 -3.48 2.61
N VAL A 284 -0.10 -3.46 2.47
CA VAL A 284 -1.07 -2.97 3.47
C VAL A 284 -2.22 -3.95 3.71
N ILE A 285 -2.92 -3.81 4.84
CA ILE A 285 -4.07 -4.66 5.19
C ILE A 285 -5.29 -4.30 4.33
N CYS A 286 -5.46 -5.01 3.22
CA CYS A 286 -6.60 -4.83 2.30
C CYS A 286 -7.47 -6.10 2.15
N VAL A 287 -7.23 -7.12 2.98
CA VAL A 287 -7.98 -8.39 2.98
C VAL A 287 -8.57 -8.69 4.34
N ASP A 288 -9.73 -9.36 4.36
CA ASP A 288 -10.38 -9.74 5.60
C ASP A 288 -9.69 -10.93 6.29
N LYS A 289 -9.25 -11.89 5.49
CA LYS A 289 -8.60 -13.12 5.96
C LYS A 289 -7.50 -13.57 4.99
N ILE A 290 -6.56 -14.34 5.53
CA ILE A 290 -5.49 -15.05 4.84
C ILE A 290 -5.64 -16.52 5.21
N ASP A 291 -6.16 -17.34 4.29
CA ASP A 291 -6.40 -18.75 4.55
C ASP A 291 -5.07 -19.55 4.51
N ILE A 292 -4.90 -20.47 5.45
CA ILE A 292 -3.71 -21.32 5.55
C ILE A 292 -4.11 -22.76 5.29
N GLN A 293 -3.58 -23.34 4.22
CA GLN A 293 -3.73 -24.75 3.91
C GLN A 293 -2.46 -25.51 4.32
N PHE A 294 -2.59 -26.50 5.20
CA PHE A 294 -1.45 -27.32 5.55
C PHE A 294 -1.14 -28.36 4.47
N ILE A 295 0.14 -28.53 4.15
CA ILE A 295 0.62 -29.50 3.16
C ILE A 295 1.78 -30.33 3.72
N VAL A 296 1.95 -31.53 3.20
CA VAL A 296 3.08 -32.39 3.52
C VAL A 296 4.08 -32.33 2.37
N ARG A 297 5.15 -31.54 2.50
CA ARG A 297 6.27 -31.47 1.54
C ARG A 297 7.60 -31.64 2.26
N HIS A 298 8.56 -32.33 1.65
CA HIS A 298 9.87 -32.57 2.26
C HIS A 298 11.01 -32.07 1.36
N GLY A 299 12.21 -31.96 1.95
CA GLY A 299 13.43 -31.61 1.21
C GLY A 299 13.38 -30.20 0.60
N LYS A 300 13.95 -30.05 -0.60
CA LYS A 300 14.10 -28.75 -1.28
C LYS A 300 12.78 -28.09 -1.71
N GLY A 301 11.67 -28.85 -1.76
CA GLY A 301 10.33 -28.33 -2.07
C GLY A 301 9.51 -27.92 -0.84
N ARG A 302 10.11 -27.95 0.36
CA ARG A 302 9.45 -27.56 1.63
C ARG A 302 9.55 -26.04 1.84
N LEU A 303 8.91 -25.29 0.95
CA LEU A 303 8.68 -23.86 1.05
C LEU A 303 7.18 -23.60 0.99
N PRO A 304 6.68 -22.53 1.63
CA PRO A 304 5.29 -22.15 1.45
C PRO A 304 5.05 -21.69 0.01
N SER A 305 3.87 -22.00 -0.53
CA SER A 305 3.44 -21.60 -1.87
C SER A 305 2.16 -20.81 -1.80
N ILE A 306 2.07 -19.76 -2.60
CA ILE A 306 0.88 -18.90 -2.68
C ILE A 306 0.04 -19.31 -3.88
N HIS A 307 -1.28 -19.18 -3.73
CA HIS A 307 -2.21 -19.41 -4.82
C HIS A 307 -2.65 -18.07 -5.38
N THR A 308 -2.67 -17.94 -6.70
CA THR A 308 -2.98 -16.66 -7.34
C THR A 308 -4.45 -16.27 -7.22
N CYS A 309 -5.34 -17.16 -6.76
CA CYS A 309 -6.80 -16.97 -6.80
C CYS A 309 -7.41 -16.39 -5.51
N GLY A 310 -6.60 -15.85 -4.59
CA GLY A 310 -7.07 -15.25 -3.34
C GLY A 310 -6.01 -15.30 -2.24
N PRO A 311 -6.22 -14.56 -1.13
CA PRO A 311 -5.26 -14.45 -0.03
C PRO A 311 -5.15 -15.78 0.73
N MET A 312 -4.39 -16.71 0.17
CA MET A 312 -4.24 -18.07 0.66
C MET A 312 -2.85 -18.59 0.34
N PHE A 313 -2.26 -19.31 1.29
CA PHE A 313 -0.98 -19.97 1.07
C PHE A 313 -0.95 -21.35 1.71
N GLU A 314 -0.11 -22.20 1.14
CA GLU A 314 0.17 -23.52 1.63
C GLU A 314 1.33 -23.47 2.64
N LEU A 315 1.11 -23.99 3.84
CA LEU A 315 2.11 -24.07 4.90
C LEU A 315 2.56 -25.53 5.07
N PRO A 316 3.83 -25.85 4.77
CA PRO A 316 4.36 -27.18 5.05
C PRO A 316 4.29 -27.52 6.55
N SER A 317 3.76 -28.69 6.91
CA SER A 317 3.68 -29.16 8.30
C SER A 317 4.92 -29.93 8.76
N THR A 318 5.91 -30.08 7.89
CA THR A 318 7.04 -31.01 8.01
C THR A 318 8.31 -30.37 8.59
N TYR A 319 8.19 -29.22 9.25
CA TYR A 319 9.32 -28.55 9.91
C TYR A 319 9.71 -29.29 11.19
N ALA A 320 11.00 -29.57 11.37
CA ALA A 320 11.46 -30.34 12.53
C ALA A 320 11.47 -29.49 13.82
N ASN A 321 11.72 -28.19 13.68
CA ASN A 321 11.80 -27.22 14.78
C ASN A 321 11.78 -25.78 14.23
N TYR A 322 11.74 -24.80 15.14
CA TYR A 322 11.72 -23.40 14.75
C TYR A 322 12.96 -22.93 13.95
N PRO A 323 14.21 -23.27 14.30
CA PRO A 323 15.36 -22.95 13.46
C PRO A 323 15.25 -23.45 12.01
N ASP A 324 14.77 -24.68 11.82
CA ASP A 324 14.50 -25.27 10.50
C ASP A 324 13.44 -24.48 9.73
N PHE A 325 12.33 -24.12 10.40
CA PHE A 325 11.31 -23.23 9.86
C PHE A 325 11.88 -21.87 9.43
N ARG A 326 12.55 -21.18 10.35
CA ARG A 326 13.08 -19.83 10.14
C ARG A 326 14.06 -19.78 8.98
N SER A 327 14.96 -20.74 8.88
CA SER A 327 15.94 -20.80 7.79
C SER A 327 15.28 -20.95 6.42
N GLY A 328 14.23 -21.77 6.30
CA GLY A 328 13.48 -21.92 5.05
C GLY A 328 12.75 -20.63 4.65
N TRP A 329 12.07 -20.00 5.61
CA TRP A 329 11.34 -18.77 5.39
C TRP A 329 12.24 -17.56 5.08
N GLU A 330 13.41 -17.46 5.72
CA GLU A 330 14.40 -16.43 5.41
C GLU A 330 14.94 -16.57 3.99
N SER A 331 15.37 -17.79 3.64
CA SER A 331 15.87 -18.07 2.29
C SER A 331 14.84 -17.78 1.21
N MET A 332 13.56 -18.06 1.49
CA MET A 332 12.47 -17.73 0.56
C MET A 332 12.28 -16.23 0.46
N LEU A 333 12.10 -15.53 1.58
CA LEU A 333 11.81 -14.10 1.55
C LEU A 333 12.92 -13.32 0.86
N ASP A 334 14.19 -13.70 1.05
CA ASP A 334 15.35 -13.06 0.45
C ASP A 334 15.58 -13.43 -1.03
N SER A 335 14.85 -14.42 -1.56
CA SER A 335 14.87 -14.70 -2.99
C SER A 335 14.20 -13.60 -3.78
N LYS A 336 14.76 -13.26 -4.95
CA LYS A 336 14.14 -12.31 -5.89
C LYS A 336 12.81 -12.84 -6.44
N GLU A 337 12.68 -14.15 -6.50
CA GLU A 337 11.52 -14.90 -6.99
C GLU A 337 10.38 -14.95 -5.96
N CYS A 338 10.59 -14.51 -4.72
CA CYS A 338 9.57 -14.52 -3.67
C CYS A 338 8.29 -13.76 -4.06
N MET A 339 8.43 -12.75 -4.91
CA MET A 339 7.31 -11.93 -5.39
C MET A 339 6.86 -12.32 -6.80
N GLU A 340 7.54 -13.27 -7.45
CA GLU A 340 7.11 -13.79 -8.75
C GLU A 340 5.94 -14.76 -8.54
N MET A 341 4.83 -14.48 -9.22
CA MET A 341 3.63 -15.31 -9.16
C MET A 341 3.83 -16.56 -10.04
N ASN A 342 4.65 -17.48 -9.54
CA ASN A 342 4.90 -18.77 -10.16
C ASN A 342 3.88 -19.79 -9.65
N ILE A 343 3.11 -20.40 -10.56
CA ILE A 343 2.24 -21.53 -10.23
C ILE A 343 3.15 -22.72 -9.92
N VAL A 344 2.97 -23.34 -8.75
CA VAL A 344 3.56 -24.66 -8.41
C VAL A 344 2.70 -25.77 -8.97
#